data_AF-A0A150XN92-F1
#
_entry.id   AF-A0A150XN92-F1
#
_cell.length_a   1.000
_cell.length_b   1.000
_cell.length_c   1.000
_cell.angle_alpha   90.00
_cell.angle_beta   90.00
_cell.angle_gamma   90.00
#
_symmetry.space_group_name_H-M   'P 1'
#
loop_
_entity.id
_entity.type
_entity.pdbx_description
1 polymer ?
#
loop_
_entity_poly.entity_id
_entity_poly.type
_entity_poly.pdbx_seq_one_letter_code
_entity_poly.pdbx_strand_id
1 'polypeptide(L)'
;MKKHILNFGLILLITFLIGELAARFFLAFVANDTQFTKYASYQQLQSKHTRQRLTPSRYLSYTTTPNYSYILNKHNSLGFRGEEIEFPKPKNVYRIVCLGGSTTYSEGVNVNDLHSRLF
;
A
#
# COMPACT_ATOMS: atom_id res chain seq x y z
N MET A 1 2.15 -50.57 7.86
CA MET A 1 1.24 -49.40 7.71
C MET A 1 1.69 -48.15 8.48
N LYS A 2 1.79 -48.17 9.82
CA LYS A 2 2.10 -46.95 10.64
C LYS A 2 3.41 -46.22 10.25
N LYS A 3 4.47 -46.95 9.89
CA LYS A 3 5.77 -46.36 9.47
C LYS A 3 5.69 -45.58 8.15
N HIS A 4 4.88 -46.03 7.20
CA HIS A 4 4.72 -45.32 5.91
C HIS A 4 3.94 -44.02 6.06
N ILE A 5 2.93 -44.01 6.94
CA ILE A 5 2.16 -42.80 7.28
C ILE A 5 3.07 -41.77 7.98
N LEU A 6 3.93 -42.22 8.90
CA LEU A 6 4.90 -41.36 9.57
C LEU A 6 5.91 -40.75 8.58
N ASN A 7 6.49 -41.56 7.69
CA ASN A 7 7.44 -41.09 6.68
C ASN A 7 6.79 -40.10 5.70
N PHE A 8 5.55 -40.35 5.30
CA PHE A 8 4.80 -39.43 4.45
C PHE A 8 4.57 -38.08 5.14
N GLY A 9 4.16 -38.09 6.41
CA GLY A 9 4.01 -36.87 7.20
C GLY A 9 5.31 -36.09 7.34
N LEU A 10 6.44 -36.80 7.53
CA LEU A 10 7.76 -36.18 7.62
C LEU A 10 8.18 -35.51 6.30
N ILE A 11 7.99 -36.18 5.16
CA ILE A 11 8.30 -35.64 3.84
C ILE A 11 7.46 -34.39 3.56
N LEU A 12 6.16 -34.44 3.89
CA LEU A 12 5.27 -33.29 3.76
C LEU A 12 5.78 -32.10 4.59
N LEU A 13 6.12 -32.34 5.86
CA LEU A 13 6.62 -31.30 6.75
C LEU A 13 7.95 -30.69 6.27
N ILE A 14 8.89 -31.52 5.81
CA ILE A 14 10.15 -31.06 5.23
C ILE A 14 9.89 -30.20 3.98
N THR A 15 8.93 -30.59 3.15
CA THR A 15 8.58 -29.85 1.93
C THR A 15 8.06 -28.46 2.27
N PHE A 16 7.18 -28.34 3.26
CA PHE A 16 6.69 -27.05 3.75
C PHE A 16 7.81 -26.19 4.37
N LEU A 17 8.73 -26.80 5.13
CA LEU A 17 9.86 -26.08 5.72
C LEU A 17 10.80 -25.51 4.65
N ILE A 18 11.12 -26.30 3.63
CA ILE A 18 11.95 -25.85 2.49
C ILE A 18 11.23 -24.73 1.73
N GLY A 19 9.92 -24.88 1.49
CA GLY A 19 9.11 -23.85 0.83
C GLY A 19 9.10 -22.52 1.59
N GLU A 20 8.89 -22.56 2.91
CA GLU A 20 8.93 -21.37 3.77
C GLU A 20 10.31 -20.70 3.75
N LEU A 21 11.39 -21.48 3.82
CA LEU A 21 12.75 -20.93 3.77
C LEU A 21 13.05 -20.25 2.43
N ALA A 22 12.66 -20.88 1.32
CA ALA A 22 12.81 -20.31 -0.02
C ALA A 22 11.99 -19.03 -0.19
N ALA A 23 10.75 -19.00 0.30
CA ALA A 23 9.90 -17.81 0.26
C ALA A 23 10.50 -16.64 1.05
N ARG A 24 11.03 -16.91 2.26
CA ARG A 24 11.73 -15.90 3.07
C ARG A 24 12.98 -15.38 2.38
N PHE A 25 13.77 -16.26 1.77
CA PHE A 25 14.96 -15.86 1.03
C PHE A 25 14.60 -14.97 -0.16
N PHE A 26 13.58 -15.34 -0.93
CA PHE A 26 13.08 -14.53 -2.03
C PHE A 26 12.66 -13.13 -1.56
N LEU A 27 11.86 -13.04 -0.48
CA LEU A 27 11.42 -11.74 0.06
C LEU A 27 12.56 -10.88 0.61
N ALA A 28 13.57 -11.49 1.21
CA ALA A 28 14.68 -10.76 1.81
C ALA A 28 15.68 -10.21 0.77
N PHE A 29 15.93 -10.94 -0.31
CA PHE A 29 17.06 -10.65 -1.19
C PHE A 29 16.69 -10.38 -2.66
N VAL A 30 15.55 -10.88 -3.15
CA VAL A 30 15.22 -10.87 -4.58
C VAL A 30 14.01 -10.00 -4.90
N ALA A 31 13.02 -9.95 -4.00
CA ALA A 31 11.77 -9.27 -4.26
C ALA A 31 11.95 -7.75 -4.44
N ASN A 32 11.40 -7.22 -5.53
CA ASN A 32 11.26 -5.78 -5.71
C ASN A 32 10.23 -5.19 -4.73
N ASP A 33 10.17 -3.86 -4.59
CA ASP A 33 9.31 -3.22 -3.59
C ASP A 33 7.81 -3.54 -3.77
N THR A 34 7.33 -3.70 -5.00
CA THR A 34 5.94 -4.06 -5.28
C THR A 34 5.63 -5.51 -4.84
N GLN A 35 6.53 -6.44 -5.17
CA GLN A 35 6.42 -7.84 -4.76
C GLN A 35 6.55 -7.98 -3.25
N PHE A 36 7.51 -7.28 -2.65
CA PHE A 36 7.67 -7.23 -1.20
C PHE A 36 6.40 -6.71 -0.54
N THR A 37 5.84 -5.59 -1.02
CA THR A 37 4.61 -5.02 -0.44
C THR A 37 3.43 -5.99 -0.51
N LYS A 38 3.36 -6.79 -1.57
CA LYS A 38 2.25 -7.74 -1.82
C LYS A 38 2.34 -9.00 -0.96
N TYR A 39 3.55 -9.50 -0.69
CA TYR A 39 3.76 -10.82 -0.09
C TYR A 39 4.38 -10.78 1.32
N ALA A 40 4.95 -9.64 1.73
CA ALA A 40 5.53 -9.49 3.05
C ALA A 40 4.45 -9.56 4.14
N SER A 41 4.80 -10.14 5.27
CA SER A 41 3.96 -10.09 6.46
C SER A 41 3.84 -8.66 6.98
N TYR A 42 2.80 -8.39 7.78
CA TYR A 42 2.57 -7.07 8.36
C TYR A 42 3.77 -6.55 9.17
N GLN A 43 4.46 -7.43 9.91
CA GLN A 43 5.66 -7.08 10.67
C GLN A 43 6.84 -6.69 9.77
N GLN A 44 7.05 -7.42 8.67
CA GLN A 44 8.08 -7.11 7.67
C GLN A 44 7.78 -5.80 6.92
N LEU A 45 6.50 -5.50 6.67
CA LEU A 45 6.09 -4.22 6.10
C LEU A 45 6.38 -3.06 7.04
N GLN A 46 6.06 -3.21 8.33
CA GLN A 46 6.34 -2.17 9.33
C GLN A 46 7.84 -1.94 9.53
N SER A 47 8.67 -2.98 9.45
CA SER A 47 10.12 -2.83 9.62
C SER A 47 10.79 -2.18 8.42
N LYS A 48 10.34 -2.49 7.19
CA LYS A 48 10.90 -1.91 5.96
C LYS A 48 10.33 -0.52 5.63
N HIS A 49 9.05 -0.28 5.92
CA HIS A 49 8.39 0.99 5.66
C HIS A 49 7.96 1.65 6.98
N THR A 50 8.66 2.72 7.36
CA THR A 50 8.38 3.52 8.57
C THR A 50 6.93 4.01 8.65
N ARG A 51 6.28 4.21 7.49
CA ARG A 51 4.84 4.50 7.39
C ARG A 51 4.23 3.77 6.20
N GLN A 52 3.13 3.06 6.44
CA GLN A 52 2.31 2.49 5.38
C GLN A 52 1.57 3.60 4.65
N ARG A 53 1.28 3.40 3.36
CA ARG A 53 0.50 4.35 2.55
C ARG A 53 -0.96 4.40 2.98
N LEU A 54 -1.49 3.25 3.39
CA LEU A 54 -2.87 3.06 3.78
C LEU A 54 -2.89 2.55 5.22
N THR A 55 -3.76 3.11 6.05
CA THR A 55 -4.02 2.67 7.42
C THR A 55 -5.38 1.99 7.46
N PRO A 56 -5.54 0.86 8.17
CA PRO A 56 -6.86 0.29 8.43
C PRO A 56 -7.79 1.31 9.07
N SER A 57 -9.05 1.39 8.61
CA SER A 57 -10.08 2.23 9.22
C SER A 57 -11.25 1.36 9.66
N ARG A 58 -11.99 1.81 10.68
CA ARG A 58 -13.14 1.06 11.21
C ARG A 58 -14.32 1.07 10.26
N TYR A 59 -14.54 2.22 9.59
CA TYR A 59 -15.71 2.45 8.74
C TYR A 59 -15.40 2.28 7.26
N LEU A 60 -14.13 2.42 6.89
CA LEU A 60 -13.62 2.19 5.55
C LEU A 60 -12.59 1.08 5.67
N SER A 61 -12.62 0.05 4.81
CA SER A 61 -11.65 -1.07 4.88
C SER A 61 -10.20 -0.59 5.02
N TYR A 62 -9.90 0.58 4.46
CA TYR A 62 -8.68 1.35 4.72
C TYR A 62 -8.94 2.85 4.51
N THR A 63 -8.07 3.68 5.05
CA THR A 63 -7.93 5.11 4.76
C THR A 63 -6.50 5.40 4.32
N THR A 64 -6.30 6.50 3.61
CA THR A 64 -4.96 7.05 3.35
C THR A 64 -4.33 7.50 4.68
N THR A 65 -3.06 7.15 4.88
CA THR A 65 -2.32 7.52 6.09
C THR A 65 -1.96 9.01 6.02
N PRO A 66 -2.38 9.85 6.99
CA PRO A 66 -2.02 11.26 7.02
C PRO A 66 -0.51 11.48 7.10
N ASN A 67 -0.02 12.53 6.44
CA ASN A 67 1.41 12.86 6.38
C ASN A 67 2.30 11.72 5.84
N TYR A 68 1.74 10.86 4.99
CA TYR A 68 2.53 9.87 4.25
C TYR A 68 3.32 10.56 3.14
N SER A 69 4.59 10.19 2.98
CA SER A 69 5.43 10.71 1.90
C SER A 69 6.38 9.61 1.42
N TYR A 70 6.29 9.29 0.13
CA TYR A 70 7.20 8.37 -0.55
C TYR A 70 7.36 8.79 -2.01
N ILE A 71 8.54 9.34 -2.33
CA ILE A 71 8.87 9.87 -3.66
C ILE A 71 7.82 10.92 -4.10
N LEU A 72 6.97 10.60 -5.09
CA LEU A 72 5.91 11.47 -5.60
C LEU A 72 4.54 11.22 -4.94
N ASN A 73 4.39 10.14 -4.17
CA ASN A 73 3.15 9.84 -3.46
C ASN A 73 3.19 10.52 -2.09
N LYS A 74 2.39 11.58 -1.93
CA LYS A 74 2.23 12.27 -0.65
C LYS A 74 0.76 12.34 -0.26
N HIS A 75 0.50 12.26 1.05
CA HIS A 75 -0.78 12.60 1.65
C HIS A 75 -0.57 13.75 2.63
N ASN A 76 -1.46 14.74 2.59
CA ASN A 76 -1.42 15.87 3.51
C ASN A 76 -1.88 15.50 4.94
N SER A 77 -1.96 16.50 5.81
CA SER A 77 -2.32 16.32 7.22
C SER A 77 -3.74 15.75 7.44
N LEU A 78 -4.61 15.89 6.44
CA LEU A 78 -5.96 15.35 6.43
C LEU A 78 -6.06 13.95 5.78
N GLY A 79 -4.95 13.45 5.23
CA GLY A 79 -4.91 12.18 4.50
C GLY A 79 -5.30 12.30 3.02
N PHE A 80 -5.59 13.48 2.49
CA PHE A 80 -5.84 13.64 1.05
C PHE A 80 -4.52 13.58 0.28
N ARG A 81 -4.56 13.06 -0.95
CA ARG A 81 -3.36 12.99 -1.80
C ARG A 81 -2.93 14.39 -2.25
N GLY A 82 -1.63 14.65 -2.21
CA GLY A 82 -1.01 15.90 -2.63
C GLY A 82 -0.44 16.70 -1.47
N GLU A 83 -0.11 17.96 -1.75
CA GLU A 83 0.39 18.92 -0.77
C GLU A 83 -0.73 19.39 0.18
N GLU A 84 -0.33 20.13 1.22
CA GLU A 84 -1.26 20.70 2.19
C GLU A 84 -2.20 21.73 1.54
N ILE A 85 -3.45 21.76 2.01
CA ILE A 85 -4.43 22.71 1.48
C ILE A 85 -4.30 24.01 2.28
N GLU A 86 -3.38 24.86 1.88
CA GLU A 86 -3.07 26.11 2.59
C GLU A 86 -4.01 27.28 2.23
N PHE A 87 -4.99 27.07 1.34
CA PHE A 87 -5.82 28.15 0.82
C PHE A 87 -7.04 28.42 1.73
N PRO A 88 -7.04 29.48 2.58
CA PRO A 88 -8.21 29.84 3.35
C PRO A 88 -9.37 30.16 2.41
N LYS A 89 -10.57 29.72 2.78
CA LYS A 89 -11.77 29.98 1.98
C LYS A 89 -12.06 31.50 2.00
N PRO A 90 -12.09 32.18 0.84
CA PRO A 90 -12.45 33.60 0.80
C PRO A 90 -13.88 33.83 1.28
N LYS A 91 -14.16 35.01 1.85
CA LYS A 91 -15.52 35.40 2.22
C LYS A 91 -16.42 35.40 0.97
N ASN A 92 -17.66 34.94 1.13
CA ASN A 92 -18.70 34.93 0.09
C ASN A 92 -18.41 34.06 -1.15
N VAL A 93 -17.47 33.12 -1.07
CA VAL A 93 -17.21 32.15 -2.14
C VAL A 93 -17.64 30.76 -1.71
N TYR A 94 -18.27 30.00 -2.61
CA TYR A 94 -18.50 28.57 -2.41
C TYR A 94 -17.29 27.77 -2.91
N ARG A 95 -16.80 26.85 -2.07
CA ARG A 95 -15.78 25.88 -2.47
C ARG A 95 -16.44 24.52 -2.53
N ILE A 96 -16.47 23.94 -3.73
CA ILE A 96 -16.97 22.59 -3.95
C ILE A 96 -15.76 21.67 -3.95
N VAL A 97 -15.77 20.66 -3.09
CA VAL A 97 -14.72 19.63 -3.02
C VAL A 97 -15.32 18.32 -3.48
N CYS A 98 -14.70 17.71 -4.49
CA CYS A 98 -15.07 16.39 -4.98
C CYS A 98 -14.15 15.35 -4.34
N LEU A 99 -14.71 14.43 -3.54
CA LEU A 99 -13.99 13.35 -2.88
C LEU A 99 -14.47 12.00 -3.42
N GLY A 100 -13.54 11.12 -3.78
CA GLY A 100 -13.87 9.77 -4.25
C GLY A 100 -12.66 8.96 -4.69
N GLY A 101 -12.91 7.72 -5.12
CA GLY A 101 -11.91 6.78 -5.64
C GLY A 101 -11.64 6.96 -7.13
N SER A 102 -11.30 5.88 -7.85
CA SER A 102 -10.86 5.88 -9.26
C SER A 102 -11.71 6.74 -10.22
N THR A 103 -13.03 6.79 -10.02
CA THR A 103 -13.96 7.58 -10.86
C THR A 103 -13.93 9.08 -10.60
N THR A 104 -13.53 9.50 -9.39
CA THR A 104 -13.30 10.92 -9.04
C THR A 104 -11.83 11.30 -9.23
N TYR A 105 -10.95 10.29 -9.17
CA TYR A 105 -9.50 10.39 -9.16
C TYR A 105 -8.88 10.46 -10.56
N SER A 106 -9.65 10.21 -11.63
CA SER A 106 -9.17 10.20 -13.02
C SER A 106 -7.97 9.24 -13.19
N GLU A 107 -8.20 7.95 -12.93
CA GLU A 107 -7.20 6.91 -13.22
C GLU A 107 -7.19 6.62 -14.73
N GLY A 108 -6.03 6.73 -15.39
CA GLY A 108 -5.87 6.45 -16.82
C GLY A 108 -5.73 7.66 -17.75
N VAL A 109 -5.56 8.87 -17.23
CA VAL A 109 -5.32 10.07 -18.05
C VAL A 109 -3.86 10.10 -18.53
N ASN A 110 -3.64 10.33 -19.83
CA ASN A 110 -2.29 10.47 -20.39
C ASN A 110 -1.62 11.71 -19.79
N VAL A 111 -0.35 11.60 -19.39
CA VAL A 111 0.42 12.70 -18.78
C VAL A 111 0.50 13.93 -19.69
N ASN A 112 0.38 13.73 -21.01
CA ASN A 112 0.35 14.80 -22.00
C ASN A 112 -1.01 15.52 -22.10
N ASP A 113 -2.08 14.92 -21.57
CA ASP A 113 -3.41 15.54 -21.51
C ASP A 113 -3.58 16.40 -20.24
N LEU A 114 -2.59 16.37 -19.34
CA LEU A 114 -2.55 17.25 -18.17
C LEU A 114 -2.11 18.66 -18.60
N HIS A 115 -2.99 19.39 -19.27
CA HIS A 115 -2.80 20.81 -19.47
C HIS A 115 -2.69 21.50 -18.11
N SER A 116 -1.61 22.26 -17.96
CA SER A 116 -1.11 23.04 -16.83
C SER A 116 -2.10 24.07 -16.26
N ARG A 117 -3.30 23.65 -15.84
CA ARG A 117 -4.36 24.55 -15.37
C ARG A 117 -5.07 24.06 -14.10
N LEU A 118 -4.32 23.48 -13.16
CA LEU A 118 -4.81 23.36 -11.79
C LEU A 118 -3.73 23.84 -10.83
N PHE A 119 -4.01 25.03 -10.31
CA PHE A 119 -3.27 25.91 -9.39
C PHE A 119 -2.18 26.78 -10.02
#